data_AF-A0A173RE88-F1
#
_entry.id   AF-A0A173RE88-F1
#
_cell.length_a   1.000
_cell.length_b   1.000
_cell.length_c   1.000
_cell.angle_alpha   90.00
_cell.angle_beta   90.00
_cell.angle_gamma   90.00
#
_symmetry.space_group_name_H-M   'P 1'
#
loop_
_entity.id
_entity.type
_entity.pdbx_description
1 polymer ?
#
loop_
_entity_poly.entity_id
_entity_poly.type
_entity_poly.pdbx_seq_one_letter_code
_entity_poly.pdbx_strand_id
1 'polypeptide(L)'
;MERLTESNPSWIDDELWERACEPDCEEIDAVYRKLKDYEDLEEQGRLIKLPCKVGDTVYAIGFNNNKPIIYESVVLSILITEKEIAFNVKVDEFGINSKLKQSMFDKTVFLAKSAAEAKLKELRGEENESSN
;
A
#
# COMPACT_ATOMS: atom_id res chain seq x y z
N MET A 1 -6.27 12.77 10.25
CA MET A 1 -5.82 13.24 8.94
C MET A 1 -6.22 14.71 8.87
N GLU A 2 -5.39 15.60 8.33
CA GLU A 2 -5.83 16.99 8.13
C GLU A 2 -6.83 17.01 6.98
N ARG A 3 -8.00 17.64 7.18
CA ARG A 3 -9.05 17.70 6.17
C ARG A 3 -8.65 18.67 5.06
N LEU A 4 -8.55 18.13 3.85
CA LEU A 4 -8.21 18.92 2.67
C LEU A 4 -9.39 19.83 2.29
N THR A 5 -10.61 19.42 2.63
CA THR A 5 -11.82 20.23 2.42
C THR A 5 -11.93 21.44 3.35
N GLU A 6 -11.15 21.48 4.44
CA GLU A 6 -11.13 22.58 5.41
C GLU A 6 -9.89 23.48 5.30
N SER A 7 -8.98 23.16 4.38
CA SER A 7 -7.70 23.86 4.20
C SER A 7 -7.75 24.79 2.98
N ASN A 8 -7.68 26.11 3.19
CA ASN A 8 -7.54 27.06 2.08
C ASN A 8 -6.10 26.96 1.51
N PRO A 9 -5.90 26.65 0.22
CA PRO A 9 -4.56 26.48 -0.31
C PRO A 9 -3.81 27.82 -0.38
N SER A 10 -2.74 27.96 0.40
CA SER A 10 -1.94 29.20 0.49
C SER A 10 -1.16 29.56 -0.78
N TRP A 11 -1.21 28.72 -1.80
CA TRP A 11 -0.47 28.85 -3.06
C TRP A 11 -1.32 29.40 -4.21
N ILE A 12 -2.62 29.61 -4.00
CA ILE A 12 -3.46 30.31 -4.98
C ILE A 12 -3.58 31.76 -4.54
N ASP A 13 -2.95 32.65 -5.30
CA ASP A 13 -3.06 34.09 -5.20
C ASP A 13 -4.46 34.57 -5.66
N ASP A 14 -5.01 35.56 -4.97
CA ASP A 14 -6.36 36.11 -5.21
C ASP A 14 -6.57 36.55 -6.68
N GLU A 15 -5.49 36.92 -7.38
CA GLU A 15 -5.49 37.36 -8.78
C GLU A 15 -5.62 36.20 -9.79
N LEU A 16 -5.21 34.97 -9.41
CA LEU A 16 -5.36 33.76 -10.24
C LEU A 16 -6.76 33.15 -10.11
N TRP A 17 -7.41 33.32 -8.95
CA TRP A 17 -8.82 33.01 -8.72
C TRP A 17 -9.75 33.79 -9.67
N GLU A 18 -9.45 35.06 -9.93
CA GLU A 18 -10.27 35.91 -10.81
C GLU A 18 -10.06 35.64 -12.32
N ARG A 19 -8.98 34.95 -12.71
CA ARG A 19 -8.61 34.69 -14.11
C ARG A 19 -8.84 33.25 -14.57
N ALA A 20 -8.95 32.30 -13.65
CA ALA A 20 -9.42 30.98 -13.98
C ALA A 20 -10.88 31.10 -14.45
N CYS A 21 -11.19 30.60 -15.65
CA CYS A 21 -12.58 30.36 -16.03
C CYS A 21 -13.10 29.42 -14.94
N GLU A 22 -13.96 29.91 -14.04
CA GLU A 22 -14.54 29.09 -12.99
C GLU A 22 -15.07 27.83 -13.69
N PRO A 23 -14.56 26.61 -13.38
CA PRO A 23 -15.34 25.42 -13.64
C PRO A 23 -16.74 25.70 -13.09
N ASP A 24 -17.80 25.35 -13.81
CA ASP A 24 -19.17 25.65 -13.38
C ASP A 24 -19.27 25.33 -11.87
N CYS A 25 -19.70 26.30 -11.06
CA CYS A 25 -19.60 26.22 -9.60
C CYS A 25 -20.20 24.92 -9.04
N GLU A 26 -21.15 24.32 -9.77
CA GLU A 26 -21.72 22.99 -9.53
C GLU A 26 -20.72 21.83 -9.66
N GLU A 27 -19.81 21.84 -10.64
CA GLU A 27 -18.81 20.79 -10.85
C GLU A 27 -17.78 20.78 -9.70
N ILE A 28 -17.35 21.96 -9.25
CA ILE A 28 -16.44 22.12 -8.11
C ILE A 28 -17.12 21.62 -6.83
N ASP A 29 -18.35 22.06 -6.58
CA ASP A 29 -19.16 21.62 -5.44
C ASP A 29 -19.34 20.11 -5.40
N ALA A 30 -19.57 19.48 -6.57
CA ALA A 30 -19.73 18.04 -6.67
C ALA A 30 -18.45 17.28 -6.30
N VAL A 31 -17.27 17.81 -6.67
CA VAL A 31 -15.97 17.24 -6.26
C VAL A 31 -15.75 17.42 -4.76
N TYR A 32 -15.97 18.62 -4.21
CA TYR A 32 -15.81 18.90 -2.77
C TYR A 32 -16.70 18.03 -1.90
N ARG A 33 -17.99 17.86 -2.28
CA ARG A 33 -18.92 16.98 -1.55
C ARG A 33 -18.43 15.53 -1.54
N LYS A 34 -17.98 15.01 -2.69
CA LYS A 34 -17.43 13.65 -2.76
C LYS A 34 -16.17 13.49 -1.92
N LEU A 35 -15.24 14.46 -1.95
CA LEU A 35 -14.04 14.43 -1.13
C LEU A 35 -14.39 14.41 0.36
N LYS A 36 -15.33 15.25 0.78
CA LYS A 36 -15.83 15.28 2.15
C LYS A 36 -16.43 13.94 2.57
N ASP A 37 -17.25 13.34 1.71
CA ASP A 37 -17.83 12.02 1.97
C ASP A 37 -16.74 10.94 2.14
N TYR A 38 -15.66 10.99 1.34
CA TYR A 38 -14.52 10.06 1.50
C TYR A 38 -13.75 10.29 2.79
N GLU A 39 -13.49 11.55 3.17
CA GLU A 39 -12.85 11.90 4.44
C GLU A 39 -13.68 11.38 5.63
N ASP A 40 -14.99 11.63 5.62
CA ASP A 40 -15.91 11.18 6.66
C ASP A 40 -15.98 9.63 6.71
N LEU A 41 -15.96 8.95 5.56
CA LEU A 41 -15.90 7.48 5.49
C LEU A 41 -14.57 6.92 6.04
N GLU A 42 -13.46 7.63 5.84
CA GLU A 42 -12.17 7.25 6.40
C GLU A 42 -12.15 7.39 7.93
N GLU A 43 -12.69 8.51 8.44
CA GLU A 43 -12.82 8.76 9.88
C GLU A 43 -13.73 7.72 10.57
N GLN A 44 -14.81 7.33 9.90
CA GLN A 44 -15.71 6.27 10.36
C GLN A 44 -15.10 4.85 10.26
N GLY A 45 -13.89 4.72 9.70
CA GLY A 45 -13.23 3.43 9.51
C GLY A 45 -13.94 2.51 8.51
N ARG A 46 -14.76 3.07 7.61
CA ARG A 46 -15.52 2.31 6.59
C ARG A 46 -14.71 2.01 5.34
N LEU A 47 -13.57 2.68 5.14
CA LEU A 47 -12.66 2.42 4.03
C LEU A 47 -11.75 1.21 4.31
N ILE A 48 -11.66 0.32 3.32
CA ILE A 48 -10.72 -0.80 3.34
C ILE A 48 -9.31 -0.25 3.14
N LYS A 49 -8.45 -0.37 4.16
CA LYS A 49 -7.04 0.00 4.08
C LYS A 49 -6.23 -1.15 3.49
N LEU A 50 -5.76 -0.96 2.27
CA LEU A 50 -4.86 -1.90 1.60
C LEU A 50 -3.41 -1.65 2.05
N PRO A 51 -2.61 -2.69 2.29
CA PRO A 51 -1.21 -2.55 2.67
C PRO A 51 -0.33 -2.02 1.52
N CYS A 52 -0.75 -2.17 0.27
CA CYS A 52 -0.02 -1.71 -0.92
C CYS A 52 -0.96 -1.41 -2.09
N LYS A 53 -0.46 -0.68 -3.09
CA LYS A 53 -1.16 -0.42 -4.36
C LYS A 53 -0.72 -1.38 -5.47
N VAL A 54 -1.50 -1.42 -6.54
CA VAL A 54 -1.10 -2.12 -7.78
C VAL A 54 0.13 -1.43 -8.36
N GLY A 55 1.10 -2.22 -8.82
CA GLY A 55 2.39 -1.76 -9.31
C GLY A 55 3.45 -1.61 -8.22
N ASP A 56 3.11 -1.77 -6.94
CA ASP A 56 4.13 -1.78 -5.87
C ASP A 56 5.00 -3.03 -5.94
N THR A 57 6.27 -2.85 -5.61
CA THR A 57 7.21 -3.94 -5.37
C THR A 57 7.07 -4.43 -3.92
N VAL A 58 6.89 -5.73 -3.76
CA VAL A 58 6.83 -6.42 -2.47
C VAL A 58 7.91 -7.49 -2.39
N TYR A 59 8.41 -7.72 -1.19
CA TYR A 59 9.45 -8.67 -0.87
C TYR A 59 8.86 -9.76 0.00
N ALA A 60 8.88 -10.99 -0.49
CA ALA A 60 8.30 -12.11 0.23
C ALA A 60 9.36 -13.16 0.56
N ILE A 61 9.23 -13.74 1.74
CA ILE A 61 10.12 -14.77 2.27
C ILE A 61 9.57 -16.12 1.83
N GLY A 62 10.40 -16.89 1.14
CA GLY A 62 10.10 -18.26 0.71
C GLY A 62 11.26 -19.19 0.99
N PHE A 63 11.14 -20.43 0.55
CA PHE A 63 12.17 -21.46 0.75
C PHE A 63 12.56 -22.04 -0.60
N ASN A 64 13.86 -22.04 -0.91
CA ASN A 64 14.43 -22.73 -2.05
C ASN A 64 15.48 -23.73 -1.55
N ASN A 65 15.30 -25.02 -1.86
CA ASN A 65 16.16 -26.10 -1.37
C ASN A 65 16.40 -26.04 0.16
N ASN A 66 15.34 -25.86 0.94
CA ASN A 66 15.35 -25.68 2.40
C ASN A 66 16.12 -24.43 2.91
N LYS A 67 16.59 -23.55 2.03
CA LYS A 67 17.21 -22.28 2.41
C LYS A 67 16.19 -21.15 2.26
N PRO A 68 15.97 -20.33 3.30
CA PRO A 68 15.04 -19.23 3.21
C PRO A 68 15.64 -18.11 2.35
N ILE A 69 14.90 -17.72 1.31
CA ILE A 69 15.27 -16.71 0.32
C ILE A 69 14.20 -15.62 0.26
N ILE A 70 14.61 -14.41 -0.13
CA ILE A 70 13.69 -13.30 -0.39
C ILE A 70 13.54 -13.19 -1.89
N TYR A 71 12.30 -13.23 -2.36
CA TYR A 71 11.96 -12.96 -3.75
C TYR A 71 11.28 -11.59 -3.85
N GLU A 72 11.67 -10.85 -4.90
CA GLU A 72 11.05 -9.60 -5.29
C GLU A 72 9.85 -9.91 -6.19
N SER A 73 8.75 -9.19 -5.99
CA SER A 73 7.54 -9.38 -6.77
C SER A 73 6.79 -8.08 -6.96
N VAL A 74 6.16 -7.93 -8.12
CA VAL A 74 5.36 -6.75 -8.44
C VAL A 74 3.88 -7.09 -8.36
N VAL A 75 3.09 -6.26 -7.68
CA VAL A 75 1.64 -6.41 -7.57
C VAL A 75 0.98 -6.10 -8.92
N LEU A 76 0.30 -7.08 -9.51
CA LEU A 76 -0.42 -6.93 -10.77
C LEU A 76 -1.88 -6.54 -10.58
N SER A 77 -2.55 -7.15 -9.60
CA SER A 77 -3.97 -6.87 -9.32
C SER A 77 -4.35 -7.27 -7.90
N ILE A 78 -5.41 -6.65 -7.40
CA ILE A 78 -5.95 -6.88 -6.06
C ILE A 78 -7.36 -7.42 -6.21
N LEU A 79 -7.62 -8.60 -5.62
CA LEU A 79 -8.94 -9.20 -5.52
C LEU A 79 -9.45 -9.05 -4.10
N ILE A 80 -10.57 -8.36 -3.96
CA ILE A 80 -11.28 -8.20 -2.69
C ILE A 80 -12.47 -9.16 -2.71
N THR A 81 -12.49 -10.10 -1.79
CA THR A 81 -13.61 -11.02 -1.57
C THR A 81 -14.14 -10.85 -0.15
N GLU A 82 -15.36 -11.32 0.13
CA GLU A 82 -15.94 -11.28 1.49
C GLU A 82 -15.06 -11.97 2.55
N LYS A 83 -14.21 -12.91 2.13
CA LYS A 83 -13.39 -13.74 3.02
C LYS A 83 -11.97 -13.23 3.19
N GLU A 84 -11.38 -12.67 2.13
CA GLU A 84 -10.00 -12.19 2.15
C GLU A 84 -9.69 -11.22 1.00
N ILE A 85 -8.69 -10.37 1.23
CA ILE A 85 -8.04 -9.59 0.19
C ILE A 85 -6.80 -10.36 -0.28
N ALA A 86 -6.72 -10.57 -1.59
CA ALA A 86 -5.63 -11.27 -2.24
C ALA A 86 -4.94 -10.42 -3.31
N PHE A 87 -3.63 -10.58 -3.43
CA PHE A 87 -2.76 -9.84 -4.33
C PHE A 87 -2.18 -10.83 -5.32
N ASN A 88 -2.44 -10.63 -6.61
CA ASN A 88 -1.74 -11.34 -7.65
C ASN A 88 -0.41 -10.63 -7.89
N VAL A 89 0.68 -11.36 -7.73
CA VAL A 89 2.03 -10.82 -7.90
C VAL A 89 2.80 -11.59 -8.96
N LYS A 90 3.65 -10.89 -9.68
CA LYS A 90 4.59 -11.47 -10.64
C LYS A 90 5.96 -11.58 -10.00
N VAL A 91 6.56 -12.77 -10.06
CA VAL A 91 7.98 -12.98 -9.70
C VAL A 91 8.82 -12.90 -10.97
N ASP A 92 9.74 -11.94 -11.02
CA ASP A 92 10.36 -11.45 -12.26
C ASP A 92 11.10 -12.51 -13.10
N GLU A 93 11.72 -13.53 -12.50
CA GLU A 93 12.57 -14.46 -13.27
C GLU A 93 11.85 -15.70 -13.83
N PHE A 94 10.72 -16.12 -13.28
CA PHE A 94 10.04 -17.35 -13.72
C PHE A 94 8.64 -17.13 -14.31
N GLY A 95 8.15 -15.88 -14.33
CA GLY A 95 6.79 -15.58 -14.77
C GLY A 95 5.71 -16.29 -13.93
N ILE A 96 6.07 -16.74 -12.73
CA ILE A 96 5.15 -17.44 -11.84
C ILE A 96 4.25 -16.37 -11.22
N ASN A 97 2.98 -16.42 -11.60
CA ASN A 97 1.94 -15.67 -10.92
C ASN A 97 1.70 -16.32 -9.56
N SER A 98 2.04 -15.60 -8.50
CA SER A 98 1.79 -16.02 -7.13
C SER A 98 0.62 -15.23 -6.56
N LYS A 99 -0.11 -15.84 -5.63
CA LYS A 99 -1.21 -15.20 -4.93
C LYS A 99 -0.82 -15.01 -3.47
N LEU A 100 -0.68 -13.75 -3.06
CA LEU A 100 -0.42 -13.38 -1.68
C LEU A 100 -1.74 -13.01 -0.99
N LYS A 101 -1.85 -13.32 0.29
CA LYS A 101 -3.00 -12.93 1.13
C LYS A 101 -2.63 -11.70 1.95
N GLN A 102 -3.59 -10.83 2.23
CA GLN A 102 -3.36 -9.70 3.13
C GLN A 102 -2.83 -10.14 4.51
N SER A 103 -3.25 -11.31 5.00
CA SER A 103 -2.81 -11.87 6.28
C SER A 103 -1.32 -12.30 6.33
N MET A 104 -0.65 -12.33 5.17
CA MET A 104 0.78 -12.63 5.04
C MET A 104 1.67 -11.38 5.16
N PHE A 105 1.08 -10.19 4.99
CA PHE A 105 1.80 -8.93 5.19
C PHE A 105 2.26 -8.82 6.65
N ASP A 106 3.43 -8.22 6.84
CA ASP A 106 4.13 -8.06 8.12
C ASP A 106 4.57 -9.37 8.81
N LYS A 107 4.29 -10.53 8.20
CA LYS A 107 4.73 -11.85 8.67
C LYS A 107 5.76 -12.45 7.73
N THR A 108 5.38 -12.60 6.47
CA THR A 108 6.21 -13.23 5.42
C THR A 108 6.31 -12.38 4.15
N VAL A 109 5.51 -11.31 4.04
CA VAL A 109 5.51 -10.36 2.93
C VAL A 109 5.73 -8.96 3.47
N PHE A 110 6.62 -8.20 2.86
CA PHE A 110 7.03 -6.87 3.31
C PHE A 110 7.11 -5.90 2.12
N LEU A 111 6.86 -4.62 2.38
CA LEU A 111 6.98 -3.56 1.36
C LEU A 111 8.43 -3.13 1.13
N ALA A 112 9.29 -3.37 2.13
CA ALA A 112 10.70 -3.00 2.08
C ALA A 112 11.59 -4.25 2.16
N LYS A 113 12.62 -4.28 1.32
CA LYS A 113 13.61 -5.36 1.32
C LYS A 113 14.30 -5.51 2.67
N SER A 114 14.69 -4.39 3.28
CA SER A 114 15.34 -4.36 4.60
C SER A 114 14.47 -4.97 5.71
N ALA A 115 13.15 -4.75 5.66
CA ALA A 115 12.22 -5.36 6.61
C ALA A 115 12.14 -6.88 6.43
N ALA A 116 12.11 -7.37 5.18
CA ALA A 116 12.17 -8.79 4.89
C ALA A 116 13.50 -9.43 5.34
N GLU A 117 14.63 -8.75 5.13
CA GLU A 117 15.95 -9.20 5.58
C GLU A 117 16.08 -9.24 7.09
N ALA A 118 15.56 -8.23 7.80
CA ALA A 118 15.54 -8.20 9.26
C ALA A 118 14.72 -9.37 9.83
N LYS A 119 13.52 -9.62 9.28
CA LYS A 119 12.69 -10.76 9.70
C LYS A 119 13.34 -12.09 9.38
N LEU A 120 13.98 -12.20 8.21
CA LEU A 120 14.73 -13.39 7.82
C LEU A 120 15.89 -13.67 8.78
N LYS A 121 16.60 -12.63 9.23
CA LYS A 121 17.68 -12.75 10.23
C LYS A 121 17.15 -13.19 11.58
N GLU A 122 16.04 -12.61 12.05
CA GLU A 122 15.35 -13.03 13.27
C GLU A 122 14.97 -14.52 13.23
N LEU A 123 14.39 -14.98 12.11
CA LEU A 123 13.99 -16.38 11.91
C LEU A 123 15.17 -17.35 11.81
N ARG A 124 16.35 -16.88 11.40
CA ARG A 124 17.58 -17.69 11.40
C ARG A 124 18.20 -17.83 12.79
N GLY A 125 17.70 -17.10 13.78
CA GLY A 125 18.25 -17.08 15.14
C GLY A 125 19.61 -16.36 15.20
N GLU A 126 19.93 -15.80 16.36
CA GLU A 126 21.31 -15.44 16.71
C GLU A 126 22.12 -16.72 16.96
N GLU A 127 22.37 -17.52 15.94
CA GLU A 127 23.42 -18.55 16.00
C GLU A 127 24.78 -17.84 15.97
N ASN A 128 25.17 -17.10 17.03
CA ASN A 128 26.55 -16.61 17.20
C ASN A 128 26.93 -16.05 18.58
N GLU A 129 26.25 -16.33 19.70
CA GLU A 129 26.78 -15.95 21.04
C GLU A 129 26.52 -16.99 22.15
N SER A 130 26.67 -18.28 21.86
CA SER A 130 26.74 -19.29 22.92
C SER A 130 27.70 -20.43 22.58
N SER A 131 28.97 -20.08 22.43
CA SER A 131 30.08 -21.02 22.68
C SER A 131 30.84 -20.52 23.90
N ASN A 132 30.41 -20.99 25.08
CA ASN A 132 31.20 -21.01 26.31
C ASN A 132 31.68 -22.44 26.53
#